data_AF-V9XTE2-F1
#
_entry.id   AF-V9XTE2-F1
#
_cell.length_a   1.000
_cell.length_b   1.000
_cell.length_c   1.000
_cell.angle_alpha   90.00
_cell.angle_beta   90.00
_cell.angle_gamma   90.00
#
_symmetry.space_group_name_H-M   'P 1'
#
loop_
_entity.id
_entity.type
_entity.pdbx_description
1 polymer ?
#
loop_
_entity_poly.entity_id
_entity_poly.type
_entity_poly.pdbx_seq_one_letter_code
_entity_poly.pdbx_strand_id
1 'polypeptide(L)'
;TGPYFKYRVYLDCSQFSSTVYVNRYSEFWNRLKNAAFIGVAYLFASHFYFIEYAKSDEFYNRSFFYRFVFMSVMFFVFRMRMYFAWLISECVCMCAGMGAYPASSVPVPGHGPTNLKGMEPIGDSIAVSYDTTRNLNISGCEWAPSVRDGMRSWNMSVQYWLATFVYRRFPIKAYRTFVTMLVSAFWHGVHPGYYLSFMTIPLSLLAESALEKLVIGAAPTSSARIRNANGEWQPSMLIEKSFFIRWFYKMRVFDYCCMGFLLLEAGSTLMYWWSIWFSVHLLMIVLISMQVAIGQFRRSVSSHSG
;
A
#
# COMPACT_ATOMS: atom_id res chain seq x y z
N THR A 1 15.36 -5.67 -1.53
CA THR A 1 15.05 -6.24 -0.19
C THR A 1 13.93 -7.24 -0.35
N GLY A 2 14.09 -8.43 0.25
CA GLY A 2 13.09 -9.49 0.19
C GLY A 2 11.99 -9.38 1.26
N PRO A 3 11.04 -10.34 1.29
CA PRO A 3 9.99 -10.38 2.29
C PRO A 3 10.53 -10.53 3.72
N TYR A 4 9.86 -9.89 4.68
CA TYR A 4 10.03 -10.19 6.10
C TYR A 4 9.32 -11.51 6.44
N PHE A 5 9.92 -12.31 7.33
CA PHE A 5 9.31 -13.51 7.90
C PHE A 5 9.86 -13.75 9.31
N LYS A 6 9.08 -14.44 10.15
CA LYS A 6 9.49 -14.78 11.52
C LYS A 6 10.51 -15.92 11.54
N TYR A 7 11.29 -15.99 12.60
CA TYR A 7 12.20 -17.12 12.86
C TYR A 7 11.48 -18.49 12.81
N ARG A 8 10.23 -18.57 13.28
CA ARG A 8 9.45 -19.80 13.17
C ARG A 8 9.23 -20.25 11.73
N VAL A 9 8.99 -19.32 10.80
CA VAL A 9 8.81 -19.64 9.36
C VAL A 9 10.09 -20.21 8.78
N TYR A 10 11.24 -19.69 9.20
CA TYR A 10 12.54 -20.22 8.82
C TYR A 10 12.75 -21.65 9.35
N LEU A 11 12.42 -21.91 10.61
CA LEU A 11 12.51 -23.26 11.20
C LEU A 11 11.56 -24.26 10.53
N ASP A 12 10.33 -23.84 10.23
CA ASP A 12 9.38 -24.69 9.52
C ASP A 12 9.96 -25.07 8.15
N CYS A 13 10.48 -24.09 7.40
CA CYS A 13 11.11 -24.32 6.10
C CYS A 13 12.26 -25.35 6.16
N SER A 14 13.15 -25.26 7.16
CA SER A 14 14.29 -26.18 7.27
C SER A 14 13.82 -27.61 7.56
N GLN A 15 12.82 -27.78 8.43
CA GLN A 15 12.25 -29.08 8.79
C GLN A 15 11.42 -29.71 7.64
N PHE A 16 10.66 -28.90 6.90
CA PHE A 16 9.87 -29.35 5.74
C PHE A 16 10.75 -29.70 4.53
N SER A 17 11.82 -28.94 4.27
CA SER A 17 12.68 -29.15 3.11
C SER A 17 13.38 -30.52 3.08
N SER A 18 13.55 -31.15 4.25
CA SER A 18 14.17 -32.48 4.39
C SER A 18 13.21 -33.65 4.19
N THR A 19 11.89 -33.43 4.13
CA THR A 19 10.90 -34.52 4.31
C THR A 19 9.88 -34.67 3.19
N VAL A 20 9.60 -33.64 2.37
CA VAL A 20 8.49 -33.67 1.41
C VAL A 20 8.83 -32.98 0.09
N TYR A 21 8.50 -33.62 -1.04
CA TYR A 21 8.53 -32.98 -2.36
C TYR A 21 7.31 -32.06 -2.52
N VAL A 22 7.56 -30.76 -2.67
CA VAL A 22 6.52 -29.76 -2.93
C VAL A 22 6.57 -29.36 -4.40
N ASN A 23 5.45 -29.47 -5.12
CA ASN A 23 5.33 -28.92 -6.47
C ASN A 23 5.38 -27.39 -6.40
N ARG A 24 6.55 -26.83 -6.74
CA ARG A 24 6.86 -25.40 -6.67
C ARG A 24 6.52 -24.65 -7.96
N TYR A 25 6.25 -25.37 -9.05
CA TYR A 25 6.40 -24.82 -10.40
C TYR A 25 5.24 -23.92 -10.84
N SER A 26 3.99 -24.24 -10.49
CA SER A 26 2.82 -23.50 -11.01
C SER A 26 2.77 -22.05 -10.51
N GLU A 27 2.87 -21.83 -9.20
CA GLU A 27 2.87 -20.48 -8.62
C GLU A 27 4.16 -19.72 -8.99
N PHE A 28 5.31 -20.41 -8.98
CA PHE A 28 6.59 -19.82 -9.38
C PHE A 28 6.54 -19.25 -10.80
N TRP A 29 6.08 -20.03 -11.79
CA TRP A 29 6.05 -19.57 -13.18
C TRP A 29 5.09 -18.40 -13.38
N ASN A 30 3.95 -18.39 -12.70
CA ASN A 30 3.02 -17.27 -12.74
C ASN A 30 3.67 -15.99 -12.19
N ARG A 31 4.37 -16.09 -11.06
CA ARG A 31 5.09 -14.97 -10.44
C ARG A 31 6.24 -14.48 -11.31
N LEU A 32 7.02 -15.39 -11.88
CA LEU A 32 8.16 -15.07 -12.73
C LEU A 32 7.72 -14.39 -14.04
N LYS A 33 6.63 -14.84 -14.67
CA LYS A 33 6.05 -14.18 -15.84
C LYS A 33 5.63 -12.74 -15.53
N ASN A 34 4.96 -12.53 -14.41
CA ASN A 34 4.59 -11.19 -13.95
C ASN A 34 5.83 -10.33 -13.68
N ALA A 35 6.86 -10.90 -13.04
CA ALA A 35 8.13 -10.21 -12.81
C ALA A 35 8.78 -9.80 -14.13
N ALA A 36 8.88 -10.69 -15.12
CA ALA A 36 9.47 -10.39 -16.42
C ALA A 36 8.72 -9.25 -17.14
N PHE A 37 7.39 -9.30 -17.19
CA PHE A 37 6.57 -8.25 -17.80
C PHE A 37 6.77 -6.89 -17.12
N ILE A 38 6.73 -6.86 -15.79
CA ILE A 38 6.94 -5.64 -14.99
C ILE A 38 8.38 -5.13 -15.12
N GLY A 39 9.36 -6.03 -15.21
CA GLY A 39 10.77 -5.70 -15.41
C GLY A 39 10.99 -4.99 -16.75
N VAL A 40 10.38 -5.49 -17.84
CA VAL A 40 10.42 -4.81 -19.15
C VAL A 40 9.76 -3.43 -19.08
N ALA A 41 8.58 -3.32 -18.45
CA ALA A 41 7.90 -2.04 -18.27
C ALA A 41 8.76 -1.05 -17.46
N TYR A 42 9.45 -1.51 -16.41
CA TYR A 42 10.39 -0.72 -15.64
C TYR A 42 11.57 -0.23 -16.49
N LEU A 43 12.25 -1.14 -17.20
CA LEU A 43 13.41 -0.80 -18.02
C LEU A 43 13.05 0.19 -19.12
N PHE A 44 11.90 -0.02 -19.78
CA PHE A 44 11.39 0.90 -20.78
C PHE A 44 11.10 2.28 -20.18
N ALA A 45 10.32 2.36 -19.09
CA ALA A 45 9.94 3.64 -18.51
C ALA A 45 11.12 4.39 -17.88
N SER A 46 12.05 3.68 -17.23
CA SER A 46 13.24 4.28 -16.59
C SER A 46 14.29 4.76 -17.59
N HIS A 47 14.26 4.27 -18.84
CA HIS A 47 15.09 4.82 -19.91
C HIS A 47 14.69 6.27 -20.26
N PHE A 48 13.39 6.58 -20.23
CA PHE A 48 12.88 7.90 -20.61
C PHE A 48 12.68 8.84 -19.41
N TYR A 49 12.40 8.31 -18.22
CA TYR A 49 12.05 9.11 -17.05
C TYR A 49 12.98 8.79 -15.87
N PHE A 50 13.73 9.81 -15.44
CA PHE A 50 14.68 9.71 -14.33
C PHE A 50 14.50 10.89 -13.37
N ILE A 51 14.72 10.62 -12.08
CA ILE A 51 14.45 11.61 -11.03
C ILE A 51 15.34 12.85 -11.12
N GLU A 52 16.57 12.73 -11.63
CA GLU A 52 17.50 13.87 -11.71
C GLU A 52 16.98 15.00 -12.60
N TYR A 53 16.12 14.72 -13.58
CA TYR A 53 15.48 15.77 -14.38
C TYR A 53 14.68 16.73 -13.49
N ALA A 54 14.04 16.23 -12.43
CA ALA A 54 13.27 17.05 -11.50
C ALA A 54 14.11 17.99 -10.64
N LYS A 55 15.45 17.89 -10.68
CA LYS A 55 16.37 18.82 -10.03
C LYS A 55 16.90 19.91 -10.97
N SER A 56 16.61 19.83 -12.26
CA SER A 56 17.09 20.79 -13.27
C SER A 56 16.20 22.04 -13.36
N ASP A 57 16.79 23.18 -13.71
CA ASP A 57 16.02 24.42 -13.97
C ASP A 57 15.07 24.28 -15.16
N GLU A 58 15.46 23.48 -16.17
CA GLU A 58 14.63 23.19 -17.34
C GLU A 58 13.28 22.58 -16.93
N PHE A 59 13.28 21.68 -15.95
CA PHE A 59 12.06 21.09 -15.42
C PHE A 59 11.15 22.14 -14.78
N TYR A 60 11.71 23.12 -14.07
CA TYR A 60 10.93 24.17 -13.42
C TYR A 60 10.40 25.23 -14.40
N ASN A 61 10.94 25.31 -15.62
CA ASN A 61 10.37 26.07 -16.73
C ASN A 61 9.18 25.37 -17.39
N ARG A 62 8.92 24.09 -17.09
CA ARG A 62 7.74 23.37 -17.59
C ARG A 62 6.47 23.83 -16.88
N SER A 63 5.34 23.64 -17.54
CA SER A 63 4.02 24.02 -17.01
C SER A 63 3.69 23.26 -15.72
N PHE A 64 2.79 23.84 -14.91
CA PHE A 64 2.23 23.16 -13.73
C PHE A 64 1.74 21.75 -14.07
N PHE A 65 0.98 21.60 -15.15
CA PHE A 65 0.39 20.32 -15.54
C PHE A 65 1.46 19.27 -15.86
N TYR A 66 2.53 19.66 -16.56
CA TYR A 66 3.64 18.76 -16.84
C TYR A 66 4.27 18.24 -15.53
N ARG A 67 4.60 19.14 -14.60
CA ARG A 67 5.20 18.78 -13.30
C ARG A 67 4.24 17.95 -12.44
N PHE A 68 2.94 18.22 -12.51
CA PHE A 68 1.92 17.44 -11.80
C PHE A 68 1.76 16.02 -12.36
N VAL A 69 1.81 15.84 -13.69
CA VAL A 69 1.77 14.51 -14.31
C VAL A 69 3.10 13.77 -14.13
N PHE A 70 4.22 14.48 -14.09
CA PHE A 70 5.56 13.90 -13.91
C PHE A 70 5.66 13.05 -12.64
N MET A 71 5.09 13.48 -11.50
CA MET A 71 5.11 12.67 -10.28
C MET A 71 4.38 11.33 -10.45
N SER A 72 3.30 11.29 -11.25
CA SER A 72 2.57 10.05 -11.53
C SER A 72 3.38 9.08 -12.40
N VAL A 73 4.11 9.62 -13.39
CA VAL A 73 5.02 8.82 -14.22
C VAL A 73 6.20 8.32 -13.38
N MET A 74 6.79 9.16 -12.55
CA MET A 74 7.87 8.77 -11.65
C MET A 74 7.43 7.72 -10.63
N PHE A 75 6.22 7.85 -10.09
CA PHE A 75 5.68 6.82 -9.21
C PHE A 75 5.44 5.51 -9.95
N PHE A 76 4.98 5.54 -11.21
CA PHE A 76 4.91 4.33 -12.03
C PHE A 76 6.30 3.67 -12.18
N VAL A 77 7.33 4.42 -12.56
CA VAL A 77 8.72 3.91 -12.69
C VAL A 77 9.19 3.30 -11.37
N PHE A 78 9.00 4.02 -10.26
CA PHE A 78 9.36 3.56 -8.93
C PHE A 78 8.61 2.27 -8.54
N ARG A 79 7.29 2.23 -8.77
CA ARG A 79 6.46 1.05 -8.49
C ARG A 79 6.89 -0.15 -9.30
N MET A 80 7.11 -0.01 -10.60
CA MET A 80 7.56 -1.13 -11.44
C MET A 80 8.90 -1.68 -10.96
N ARG A 81 9.83 -0.80 -10.56
CA ARG A 81 11.12 -1.21 -9.95
C ARG A 81 10.92 -2.04 -8.68
N MET A 82 10.07 -1.56 -7.77
CA MET A 82 9.80 -2.25 -6.50
C MET A 82 9.03 -3.55 -6.71
N TYR A 83 8.06 -3.57 -7.63
CA TYR A 83 7.29 -4.75 -7.97
C TYR A 83 8.18 -5.83 -8.55
N PHE A 84 9.04 -5.48 -9.51
CA PHE A 84 10.02 -6.41 -10.06
C PHE A 84 10.89 -7.01 -8.95
N ALA A 85 11.51 -6.17 -8.13
CA ALA A 85 12.38 -6.63 -7.05
C ALA A 85 11.67 -7.56 -6.05
N TRP A 86 10.43 -7.25 -5.67
CA TRP A 86 9.67 -8.09 -4.74
C TRP A 86 9.17 -9.37 -5.36
N LEU A 87 8.70 -9.36 -6.62
CA LEU A 87 8.29 -10.59 -7.29
C LEU A 87 9.46 -11.54 -7.50
N ILE A 88 10.64 -11.04 -7.86
CA ILE A 88 11.86 -11.87 -7.93
C ILE A 88 12.20 -12.42 -6.55
N SER A 89 12.10 -11.60 -5.49
CA SER A 89 12.36 -12.08 -4.13
C SER A 89 11.35 -13.16 -3.67
N GLU A 90 10.06 -13.01 -4.04
CA GLU A 90 9.03 -14.04 -3.82
C GLU A 90 9.39 -15.35 -4.56
N CYS A 91 9.84 -15.25 -5.81
CA CYS A 91 10.30 -16.40 -6.59
C CYS A 91 11.48 -17.13 -5.92
N VAL A 92 12.46 -16.38 -5.40
CA VAL A 92 13.60 -16.95 -4.65
C VAL A 92 13.12 -17.68 -3.40
N CYS A 93 12.18 -17.10 -2.64
CA CYS A 93 11.57 -17.77 -1.49
C CYS A 93 10.88 -19.08 -1.92
N MET A 94 10.12 -19.08 -3.03
CA MET A 94 9.46 -20.27 -3.55
C MET A 94 10.45 -21.37 -3.95
N CYS A 95 11.53 -21.03 -4.67
CA CYS A 95 12.59 -21.98 -5.01
C CYS A 95 13.21 -22.61 -3.76
N ALA A 96 13.45 -21.81 -2.73
CA ALA A 96 13.98 -22.25 -1.44
C ALA A 96 12.97 -23.05 -0.59
N GLY A 97 11.70 -23.13 -0.98
CA GLY A 97 10.62 -23.72 -0.16
C GLY A 97 10.18 -22.84 1.01
N MET A 98 10.65 -21.60 1.07
CA MET A 98 10.40 -20.68 2.16
C MET A 98 8.97 -20.12 2.13
N GLY A 99 8.27 -20.29 3.25
CA GLY A 99 6.88 -19.86 3.39
C GLY A 99 5.87 -20.82 2.75
N ALA A 100 6.31 -22.01 2.33
CA ALA A 100 5.43 -23.09 1.90
C ALA A 100 4.67 -23.65 3.10
N TYR A 101 3.34 -23.54 3.07
CA TYR A 101 2.44 -24.16 4.04
C TYR A 101 1.25 -24.80 3.33
N PRO A 102 0.57 -25.78 3.94
CA PRO A 102 -0.72 -26.25 3.45
C PRO A 102 -1.68 -25.06 3.27
N ALA A 103 -2.38 -24.99 2.14
CA ALA A 103 -3.34 -23.92 1.89
C ALA A 103 -4.44 -23.88 2.98
N SER A 104 -4.79 -25.04 3.55
CA SER A 104 -5.70 -25.20 4.68
C SER A 104 -5.26 -24.51 5.98
N SER A 105 -3.95 -24.23 6.14
CA SER A 105 -3.44 -23.49 7.29
C SER A 105 -3.63 -21.97 7.19
N VAL A 106 -4.15 -21.49 6.05
CA VAL A 106 -4.41 -20.08 5.74
C VAL A 106 -3.19 -19.19 6.10
N PRO A 107 -2.03 -19.43 5.46
CA PRO A 107 -0.85 -18.61 5.70
C PRO A 107 -1.09 -17.15 5.29
N VAL A 108 -0.56 -16.21 6.06
CA VAL A 108 -0.65 -14.77 5.73
C VAL A 108 0.72 -14.09 5.74
N PRO A 109 0.92 -13.06 4.91
CA PRO A 109 2.20 -12.35 4.77
C PRO A 109 2.86 -11.97 6.09
N GLY A 110 4.13 -12.35 6.27
CA GLY A 110 4.94 -12.07 7.46
C GLY A 110 4.56 -12.84 8.73
N HIS A 111 3.36 -13.41 8.82
CA HIS A 111 2.91 -14.18 9.99
C HIS A 111 3.17 -15.68 9.86
N GLY A 112 2.97 -16.27 8.69
CA GLY A 112 2.86 -17.73 8.57
C GLY A 112 1.43 -18.24 8.81
N PRO A 113 1.23 -19.51 9.14
CA PRO A 113 -0.08 -20.13 9.27
C PRO A 113 -0.92 -19.45 10.36
N THR A 114 -2.22 -19.28 10.08
CA THR A 114 -3.20 -18.72 11.03
C THR A 114 -4.18 -19.77 11.54
N ASN A 115 -4.39 -20.85 10.78
CA ASN A 115 -5.18 -22.01 11.18
C ASN A 115 -4.26 -23.22 11.46
N LEU A 116 -3.88 -23.41 12.72
CA LEU A 116 -3.01 -24.52 13.11
C LEU A 116 -3.66 -25.89 12.96
N LYS A 117 -5.00 -25.99 12.99
CA LYS A 117 -5.71 -27.25 12.76
C LYS A 117 -5.60 -27.72 11.30
N GLY A 118 -5.37 -26.79 10.37
CA GLY A 118 -5.12 -27.07 8.96
C GLY A 118 -3.64 -27.35 8.64
N MET A 119 -2.76 -27.46 9.64
CA MET A 119 -1.37 -27.86 9.44
C MET A 119 -1.30 -29.37 9.25
N GLU A 120 -1.74 -29.84 8.09
CA GLU A 120 -1.63 -31.23 7.68
C GLU A 120 -0.22 -31.51 7.11
N PRO A 121 0.31 -32.74 7.23
CA PRO A 121 1.58 -33.10 6.62
C PRO A 121 1.49 -32.87 5.11
N ILE A 122 2.34 -32.03 4.54
CA ILE A 122 2.34 -31.79 3.10
C ILE A 122 2.66 -33.13 2.41
N GLY A 123 1.87 -33.48 1.40
CA GLY A 123 2.05 -34.69 0.57
C GLY A 123 1.72 -34.35 -0.88
N ASP A 124 1.83 -35.34 -1.78
CA ASP A 124 1.76 -35.12 -3.23
C ASP A 124 0.45 -34.47 -3.72
N SER A 125 -0.64 -34.60 -2.96
CA SER A 125 -1.98 -34.08 -3.30
C SER A 125 -2.39 -32.80 -2.55
N ILE A 126 -1.57 -32.27 -1.64
CA ILE A 126 -1.95 -31.12 -0.82
C ILE A 126 -1.60 -29.81 -1.53
N ALA A 127 -2.62 -28.95 -1.67
CA ALA A 127 -2.41 -27.60 -2.19
C ALA A 127 -1.52 -26.81 -1.23
N VAL A 128 -0.40 -26.27 -1.74
CA VAL A 128 0.54 -25.44 -0.98
C VAL A 128 0.32 -23.98 -1.32
N SER A 129 0.33 -23.12 -0.29
CA SER A 129 0.34 -21.66 -0.44
C SER A 129 1.69 -21.09 0.02
N TYR A 130 2.13 -20.07 -0.71
CA TYR A 130 3.31 -19.25 -0.42
C TYR A 130 2.94 -17.84 0.06
N ASP A 131 1.68 -17.62 0.46
CA ASP A 131 1.21 -16.29 0.88
C ASP A 131 1.96 -15.76 2.11
N THR A 132 2.64 -16.60 2.90
CA THR A 132 3.52 -16.15 3.99
C THR A 132 4.64 -15.23 3.52
N THR A 133 5.26 -15.54 2.38
CA THR A 133 6.36 -14.78 1.79
C THR A 133 5.90 -13.81 0.71
N ARG A 134 4.60 -13.76 0.42
CA ARG A 134 4.02 -12.77 -0.49
C ARG A 134 4.17 -11.37 0.09
N ASN A 135 4.85 -10.52 -0.65
CA ASN A 135 5.12 -9.15 -0.28
C ASN A 135 4.35 -8.14 -1.11
N LEU A 136 3.75 -8.57 -2.22
CA LEU A 136 3.02 -7.72 -3.14
C LEU A 136 1.65 -8.27 -3.54
N ASN A 137 0.65 -7.39 -3.48
CA ASN A 137 -0.61 -7.53 -4.20
C ASN A 137 -0.74 -6.40 -5.24
N ILE A 138 -0.44 -6.71 -6.50
CA ILE A 138 -0.46 -5.73 -7.60
C ILE A 138 -1.86 -5.13 -7.75
N SER A 139 -2.91 -5.95 -7.81
CA SER A 139 -4.28 -5.46 -7.97
C SER A 139 -4.69 -4.55 -6.82
N GLY A 140 -4.31 -4.88 -5.59
CA GLY A 140 -4.56 -4.02 -4.44
C GLY A 140 -3.80 -2.68 -4.51
N CYS A 141 -2.57 -2.67 -5.01
CA CYS A 141 -1.84 -1.41 -5.18
C CYS A 141 -2.41 -0.56 -6.32
N GLU A 142 -2.73 -1.20 -7.45
CA GLU A 142 -3.21 -0.55 -8.66
C GLU A 142 -4.64 -0.08 -8.51
N TRP A 143 -5.54 -0.87 -7.92
CA TRP A 143 -6.99 -0.65 -8.03
C TRP A 143 -7.70 -0.48 -6.69
N ALA A 144 -7.04 -0.66 -5.54
CA ALA A 144 -7.71 -0.31 -4.29
C ALA A 144 -8.06 1.20 -4.27
N PRO A 145 -9.29 1.55 -3.85
CA PRO A 145 -9.73 2.94 -3.84
C PRO A 145 -9.23 3.71 -2.60
N SER A 146 -8.64 3.04 -1.61
CA SER A 146 -8.18 3.66 -0.36
C SER A 146 -6.65 3.64 -0.24
N VAL A 147 -6.10 4.71 0.33
CA VAL A 147 -4.72 4.84 0.82
C VAL A 147 -4.42 3.67 1.76
N ARG A 148 -5.34 3.37 2.68
CA ARG A 148 -5.17 2.27 3.64
C ARG A 148 -4.98 0.91 2.96
N ASP A 149 -5.83 0.55 2.01
CA ASP A 149 -5.77 -0.76 1.36
C ASP A 149 -4.65 -0.83 0.31
N GLY A 150 -4.34 0.30 -0.34
CA GLY A 150 -3.15 0.44 -1.17
C GLY A 150 -1.87 0.19 -0.37
N MET A 151 -1.74 0.79 0.82
CA MET A 151 -0.60 0.56 1.71
C MET A 151 -0.52 -0.90 2.19
N ARG A 152 -1.65 -1.51 2.55
CA ARG A 152 -1.71 -2.93 2.97
C ARG A 152 -1.30 -3.90 1.87
N SER A 153 -1.44 -3.50 0.62
CA SER A 153 -1.09 -4.30 -0.56
C SER A 153 0.37 -4.13 -0.98
N TRP A 154 1.06 -3.13 -0.43
CA TRP A 154 2.43 -2.73 -0.74
C TRP A 154 3.37 -3.14 0.40
N ASN A 155 4.39 -3.96 0.09
CA ASN A 155 5.35 -4.46 1.08
C ASN A 155 4.65 -5.15 2.27
N MET A 156 3.76 -6.10 1.97
CA MET A 156 2.79 -6.68 2.89
C MET A 156 3.43 -7.27 4.16
N SER A 157 4.59 -7.90 4.03
CA SER A 157 5.30 -8.52 5.15
C SER A 157 5.85 -7.48 6.14
N VAL A 158 6.32 -6.33 5.64
CA VAL A 158 6.75 -5.20 6.47
C VAL A 158 5.55 -4.48 7.08
N GLN A 159 4.43 -4.38 6.35
CA GLN A 159 3.17 -3.88 6.94
C GLN A 159 2.73 -4.74 8.13
N TYR A 160 2.83 -6.07 8.01
CA TYR A 160 2.59 -6.98 9.12
C TYR A 160 3.54 -6.71 10.30
N TRP A 161 4.83 -6.53 10.03
CA TRP A 161 5.83 -6.23 11.06
C TRP A 161 5.51 -4.91 11.79
N LEU A 162 5.29 -3.82 11.05
CA LEU A 162 4.93 -2.52 11.60
C LEU A 162 3.64 -2.59 12.43
N ALA A 163 2.62 -3.28 11.92
CA ALA A 163 1.36 -3.45 12.64
C ALA A 163 1.54 -4.21 13.97
N THR A 164 2.35 -5.26 13.96
CA THR A 164 2.52 -6.18 15.10
C THR A 164 3.45 -5.60 16.17
N PHE A 165 4.59 -5.05 15.76
CA PHE A 165 5.67 -4.68 16.67
C PHE A 165 5.69 -3.19 17.02
N VAL A 166 5.07 -2.32 16.21
CA VAL A 166 5.03 -0.88 16.46
C VAL A 166 3.61 -0.43 16.79
N TYR A 167 2.68 -0.52 15.82
CA TYR A 167 1.34 0.04 15.94
C TYR A 167 0.55 -0.52 17.13
N ARG A 168 0.46 -1.85 17.27
CA ARG A 168 -0.30 -2.50 18.35
C ARG A 168 0.36 -2.34 19.73
N ARG A 169 1.69 -2.20 19.77
CA ARG A 169 2.47 -2.09 21.01
C ARG A 169 2.51 -0.68 21.57
N PHE A 170 2.31 0.34 20.73
CA PHE A 170 2.33 1.72 21.20
C PHE A 170 1.11 2.01 22.11
N PRO A 171 1.33 2.54 23.33
CA PRO A 171 0.30 2.59 24.37
C PRO A 171 -0.79 3.62 24.08
N ILE A 172 -0.45 4.77 23.49
CA ILE A 172 -1.40 5.86 23.26
C ILE A 172 -2.04 5.70 21.87
N LYS A 173 -3.31 5.25 21.85
CA LYS A 173 -4.05 4.94 20.61
C LYS A 173 -4.03 6.08 19.58
N ALA A 174 -4.16 7.32 20.02
CA ALA A 174 -4.21 8.50 19.15
C ALA A 174 -2.94 8.71 18.31
N TYR A 175 -1.77 8.30 18.81
CA TYR A 175 -0.49 8.51 18.12
C TYR A 175 0.03 7.26 17.40
N ARG A 176 -0.68 6.13 17.43
CA ARG A 176 -0.20 4.86 16.85
C ARG A 176 0.18 4.99 15.38
N THR A 177 -0.67 5.61 14.56
CA THR A 177 -0.40 5.81 13.13
C THR A 177 0.81 6.71 12.91
N PHE A 178 0.86 7.84 13.62
CA PHE A 178 1.97 8.80 13.53
C PHE A 178 3.31 8.14 13.87
N VAL A 179 3.39 7.48 15.03
CA VAL A 179 4.61 6.80 15.48
C VAL A 179 4.99 5.64 14.54
N THR A 180 4.01 4.88 14.04
CA THR A 180 4.29 3.80 13.09
C THR A 180 4.89 4.34 11.79
N MET A 181 4.36 5.44 11.26
CA MET A 181 4.91 6.07 10.06
C MET A 181 6.29 6.71 10.32
N LEU A 182 6.53 7.23 11.53
CA LEU A 182 7.83 7.79 11.92
C LEU A 182 8.90 6.69 12.01
N VAL A 183 8.57 5.55 12.62
CA VAL A 183 9.44 4.37 12.65
C VAL A 183 9.69 3.86 11.23
N SER A 184 8.66 3.85 10.38
CA SER A 184 8.80 3.49 8.97
C SER A 184 9.77 4.44 8.25
N ALA A 185 9.68 5.76 8.46
CA ALA A 185 10.61 6.73 7.89
C ALA A 185 12.06 6.46 8.32
N PHE A 186 12.27 6.28 9.63
CA PHE A 186 13.58 5.97 10.19
C PHE A 186 14.16 4.67 9.62
N TRP A 187 13.34 3.64 9.43
CA TRP A 187 13.77 2.37 8.83
C TRP A 187 14.24 2.53 7.37
N HIS A 188 13.65 3.47 6.62
CA HIS A 188 14.09 3.78 5.26
C HIS A 188 15.41 4.59 5.23
N GLY A 189 15.71 5.36 6.28
CA GLY A 189 16.97 6.06 6.46
C GLY A 189 16.81 7.45 7.08
N VAL A 190 17.93 8.16 7.23
CA VAL A 190 17.96 9.50 7.86
C VAL A 190 17.68 10.66 6.87
N HIS A 191 17.42 10.35 5.60
CA HIS A 191 17.14 11.38 4.59
C HIS A 191 15.78 12.06 4.86
N PRO A 192 15.75 13.41 4.94
CA PRO A 192 14.53 14.15 5.28
C PRO A 192 13.32 13.89 4.38
N GLY A 193 13.53 13.57 3.10
CA GLY A 193 12.47 13.25 2.14
C GLY A 193 11.61 12.05 2.57
N TYR A 194 12.18 11.07 3.27
CA TYR A 194 11.41 9.96 3.85
C TYR A 194 10.47 10.45 4.94
N TYR A 195 10.95 11.30 5.84
CA TYR A 195 10.14 11.86 6.92
C TYR A 195 9.01 12.72 6.37
N LEU A 196 9.29 13.59 5.40
CA LEU A 196 8.25 14.39 4.73
C LEU A 196 7.17 13.49 4.15
N SER A 197 7.56 12.45 3.41
CA SER A 197 6.61 11.54 2.75
C SER A 197 5.77 10.73 3.74
N PHE A 198 6.40 10.11 4.74
CA PHE A 198 5.68 9.30 5.71
C PHE A 198 4.81 10.13 6.66
N MET A 199 5.22 11.37 6.99
CA MET A 199 4.42 12.25 7.84
C MET A 199 3.22 12.86 7.09
N THR A 200 3.21 12.84 5.75
CA THR A 200 2.01 13.13 4.95
C THR A 200 0.96 12.02 5.08
N ILE A 201 1.35 10.76 5.36
CA ILE A 201 0.41 9.62 5.40
C ILE A 201 -0.67 9.75 6.49
N PRO A 202 -0.36 10.08 7.76
CA PRO A 202 -1.40 10.29 8.78
C PRO A 202 -2.45 11.34 8.37
N LEU A 203 -1.99 12.46 7.80
CA LEU A 203 -2.88 13.51 7.27
C LEU A 203 -3.73 12.96 6.11
N SER A 204 -3.13 12.19 5.21
CA SER A 204 -3.84 11.59 4.08
C SER A 204 -4.94 10.61 4.50
N LEU A 205 -4.75 9.89 5.62
CA LEU A 205 -5.75 8.96 6.16
C LEU A 205 -6.92 9.70 6.84
N LEU A 206 -6.66 10.87 7.43
CA LEU A 206 -7.71 11.77 7.92
C LEU A 206 -8.53 12.34 6.75
N ALA A 207 -7.85 12.81 5.71
CA ALA A 207 -8.50 13.33 4.51
C ALA A 207 -9.24 12.24 3.70
N GLU A 208 -8.74 11.00 3.66
CA GLU A 208 -9.48 9.84 3.13
C GLU A 208 -10.79 9.63 3.91
N SER A 209 -10.71 9.61 5.24
CA SER A 209 -11.89 9.43 6.10
C SER A 209 -12.89 10.59 5.91
N ALA A 210 -12.40 11.79 5.62
CA ALA A 210 -13.23 12.94 5.31
C ALA A 210 -13.91 12.78 3.94
N LEU A 211 -13.16 12.40 2.90
CA LEU A 211 -13.67 12.12 1.56
C LEU A 211 -14.76 11.04 1.58
N GLU A 212 -14.54 9.94 2.31
CA GLU A 212 -15.54 8.88 2.47
C GLU A 212 -16.85 9.41 3.05
N LYS A 213 -16.77 10.25 4.10
CA LYS A 213 -17.96 10.86 4.71
C LYS A 213 -18.66 11.88 3.80
N LEU A 214 -17.90 12.61 2.98
CA LEU A 214 -18.43 13.57 2.03
C LEU A 214 -19.18 12.88 0.89
N VAL A 215 -18.67 11.75 0.41
CA VAL A 215 -19.24 11.06 -0.77
C VAL A 215 -20.29 10.02 -0.41
N ILE A 216 -20.08 9.24 0.65
CA ILE A 216 -20.96 8.12 1.06
C ILE A 216 -21.92 8.55 2.19
N GLY A 217 -21.67 9.69 2.84
CA GLY A 217 -22.41 10.13 4.02
C GLY A 217 -21.84 9.54 5.32
N ALA A 218 -22.55 9.69 6.43
CA ALA A 218 -22.08 9.26 7.75
C ALA A 218 -22.11 7.74 7.99
N ALA A 219 -22.48 6.93 6.98
CA ALA A 219 -22.54 5.49 7.09
C ALA A 219 -21.12 4.88 7.14
N PRO A 220 -20.80 3.99 8.11
CA PRO A 220 -19.51 3.31 8.14
C PRO A 220 -19.29 2.47 6.89
N THR A 221 -18.06 2.45 6.36
CA THR A 221 -17.67 1.65 5.19
C THR A 221 -17.84 0.14 5.39
N SER A 222 -17.82 -0.36 6.64
CA SER A 222 -18.18 -1.75 6.99
C SER A 222 -19.68 -2.04 6.88
N SER A 223 -20.51 -1.01 6.83
CA SER A 223 -21.99 -1.06 6.77
C SER A 223 -22.54 -0.70 5.38
N ALA A 224 -21.67 -0.38 4.43
CA ALA A 224 -22.05 0.02 3.08
C ALA A 224 -22.01 -1.15 2.09
N ARG A 225 -22.23 -2.38 2.60
CA ARG A 225 -22.63 -3.52 1.77
C ARG A 225 -24.14 -3.68 1.89
N ILE A 226 -24.82 -3.69 0.76
CA ILE A 226 -26.27 -3.91 0.66
C ILE A 226 -26.48 -5.35 0.21
N ARG A 227 -27.50 -6.03 0.75
CA ARG A 227 -27.90 -7.33 0.20
C ARG A 227 -28.65 -7.11 -1.12
N ASN A 228 -28.19 -7.73 -2.20
CA ASN A 228 -28.93 -7.74 -3.47
C ASN A 228 -30.22 -8.58 -3.34
N ALA A 229 -31.03 -8.62 -4.40
CA ALA A 229 -32.26 -9.41 -4.45
C ALA A 229 -32.01 -10.92 -4.21
N ASN A 230 -30.78 -11.40 -4.41
CA ASN A 230 -30.36 -12.79 -4.21
C ASN A 230 -29.75 -13.05 -2.82
N GLY A 231 -29.74 -12.04 -1.93
CA GLY A 231 -29.21 -12.14 -0.56
C GLY A 231 -27.68 -12.02 -0.44
N GLU A 232 -26.96 -11.73 -1.54
CA GLU A 232 -25.52 -11.56 -1.57
C GLU A 232 -25.12 -10.13 -1.18
N TRP A 233 -24.02 -10.00 -0.45
CA TRP A 233 -23.47 -8.70 -0.06
C TRP A 233 -22.77 -8.02 -1.23
N GLN A 234 -23.33 -6.90 -1.71
CA GLN A 234 -22.74 -6.06 -2.74
C GLN A 234 -22.37 -4.67 -2.21
N PRO A 235 -21.34 -4.00 -2.73
CA PRO A 235 -21.08 -2.60 -2.40
C PRO A 235 -22.32 -1.74 -2.68
N SER A 236 -22.57 -0.73 -1.86
CA SER A 236 -23.63 0.22 -2.17
C SER A 236 -23.33 0.95 -3.49
N MET A 237 -24.39 1.33 -4.22
CA MET A 237 -24.25 2.08 -5.47
C MET A 237 -23.39 3.36 -5.31
N LEU A 238 -23.44 3.99 -4.13
CA LEU A 238 -22.62 5.15 -3.79
C LEU A 238 -21.13 4.80 -3.67
N ILE A 239 -20.79 3.64 -3.12
CA ILE A 239 -19.39 3.16 -3.09
C ILE A 239 -18.89 2.98 -4.50
N GLU A 240 -19.64 2.30 -5.36
CA GLU A 240 -19.23 2.05 -6.75
C GLU A 240 -19.04 3.36 -7.52
N LYS A 241 -20.00 4.28 -7.42
CA LYS A 241 -19.90 5.62 -8.04
C LYS A 241 -18.73 6.45 -7.50
N SER A 242 -18.35 6.26 -6.23
CA SER A 242 -17.22 6.94 -5.60
C SER A 242 -15.85 6.31 -5.86
N PHE A 243 -15.80 5.17 -6.55
CA PHE A 243 -14.56 4.41 -6.74
C PHE A 243 -13.46 5.28 -7.35
N PHE A 244 -13.75 5.92 -8.49
CA PHE A 244 -12.74 6.66 -9.25
C PHE A 244 -12.17 7.84 -8.46
N ILE A 245 -13.01 8.62 -7.76
CA ILE A 245 -12.53 9.78 -7.00
C ILE A 245 -11.66 9.36 -5.81
N ARG A 246 -12.03 8.29 -5.09
CA ARG A 246 -11.24 7.75 -3.98
C ARG A 246 -9.92 7.16 -4.47
N TRP A 247 -9.99 6.37 -5.53
CA TRP A 247 -8.82 5.80 -6.21
C TRP A 247 -7.86 6.87 -6.71
N PHE A 248 -8.38 7.91 -7.37
CA PHE A 248 -7.61 9.02 -7.89
C PHE A 248 -6.93 9.78 -6.74
N TYR A 249 -7.67 10.09 -5.67
CA TYR A 249 -7.12 10.69 -4.46
C TYR A 249 -5.96 9.85 -3.92
N LYS A 250 -6.16 8.53 -3.72
CA LYS A 250 -5.10 7.63 -3.27
C LYS A 250 -3.87 7.68 -4.18
N MET A 251 -4.04 7.61 -5.51
CA MET A 251 -2.92 7.67 -6.44
C MET A 251 -2.16 8.99 -6.32
N ARG A 252 -2.84 10.13 -6.21
CA ARG A 252 -2.19 11.43 -6.01
C ARG A 252 -1.42 11.52 -4.70
N VAL A 253 -1.93 10.94 -3.61
CA VAL A 253 -1.20 10.84 -2.34
C VAL A 253 0.10 10.06 -2.53
N PHE A 254 0.04 8.90 -3.18
CA PHE A 254 1.22 8.06 -3.39
C PHE A 254 2.23 8.69 -4.35
N ASP A 255 1.78 9.27 -5.46
CA ASP A 255 2.64 9.99 -6.41
C ASP A 255 3.43 11.10 -5.70
N TYR A 256 2.72 11.88 -4.88
CA TYR A 256 3.27 13.02 -4.17
C TYR A 256 4.27 12.61 -3.09
N CYS A 257 3.98 11.54 -2.34
CA CYS A 257 4.91 10.95 -1.37
C CYS A 257 6.12 10.31 -2.07
N CYS A 258 5.94 9.72 -3.26
CA CYS A 258 7.04 9.12 -4.00
C CYS A 258 8.12 10.14 -4.37
N MET A 259 7.73 11.37 -4.69
CA MET A 259 8.70 12.42 -4.98
C MET A 259 9.65 12.70 -3.80
N GLY A 260 9.13 12.74 -2.56
CA GLY A 260 9.99 12.90 -1.38
C GLY A 260 10.91 11.70 -1.16
N PHE A 261 10.44 10.47 -1.43
CA PHE A 261 11.27 9.26 -1.40
C PHE A 261 12.39 9.24 -2.43
N LEU A 262 12.15 9.79 -3.62
CA LEU A 262 13.10 9.76 -4.71
C LEU A 262 14.10 10.93 -4.65
N LEU A 263 13.66 12.12 -4.20
CA LEU A 263 14.52 13.30 -4.10
C LEU A 263 15.41 13.30 -2.87
N LEU A 264 15.03 12.57 -1.81
CA LEU A 264 15.76 12.37 -0.54
C LEU A 264 15.97 13.63 0.32
N GLU A 265 16.33 14.77 -0.28
CA GLU A 265 16.62 16.02 0.42
C GLU A 265 15.34 16.82 0.69
N ALA A 266 15.29 17.51 1.84
CA ALA A 266 14.18 18.39 2.17
C ALA A 266 14.05 19.54 1.17
N GLY A 267 15.17 20.18 0.81
CA GLY A 267 15.20 21.32 -0.12
C GLY A 267 14.58 20.96 -1.46
N SER A 268 15.10 19.92 -2.13
CA SER A 268 14.58 19.48 -3.43
C SER A 268 13.12 19.02 -3.35
N THR A 269 12.74 18.30 -2.27
CA THR A 269 11.36 17.83 -2.08
C THR A 269 10.39 19.00 -1.92
N LEU A 270 10.71 19.95 -1.05
CA LEU A 270 9.88 21.13 -0.81
C LEU A 270 9.82 22.04 -2.04
N MET A 271 10.93 22.20 -2.77
CA MET A 271 10.97 22.95 -4.03
C MET A 271 10.08 22.31 -5.10
N TYR A 272 10.13 20.98 -5.24
CA TYR A 272 9.22 20.25 -6.13
C TYR A 272 7.76 20.46 -5.72
N TRP A 273 7.44 20.24 -4.44
CA TRP A 273 6.08 20.42 -3.92
C TRP A 273 5.57 21.86 -4.06
N TRP A 274 6.44 22.85 -3.86
CA TRP A 274 6.14 24.26 -4.10
C TRP A 274 5.81 24.55 -5.57
N SER A 275 6.54 23.95 -6.51
CA SER A 275 6.31 24.12 -7.94
C SER A 275 4.93 23.62 -8.42
N ILE A 276 4.32 22.72 -7.64
CA ILE A 276 2.93 22.24 -7.83
C ILE A 276 1.99 22.75 -6.73
N TRP A 277 2.35 23.88 -6.10
CA TRP A 277 1.56 24.62 -5.12
C TRP A 277 1.06 23.80 -3.92
N PHE A 278 1.82 22.78 -3.52
CA PHE A 278 1.42 21.85 -2.47
C PHE A 278 0.02 21.27 -2.69
N SER A 279 -0.38 21.10 -3.96
CA SER A 279 -1.78 20.83 -4.35
C SER A 279 -2.40 19.62 -3.64
N VAL A 280 -1.61 18.58 -3.37
CA VAL A 280 -2.07 17.38 -2.65
C VAL A 280 -2.27 17.64 -1.16
N HIS A 281 -1.39 18.41 -0.50
CA HIS A 281 -1.60 18.84 0.88
C HIS A 281 -2.80 19.79 1.00
N LEU A 282 -2.94 20.74 0.06
CA LEU A 282 -4.08 21.65 0.03
C LEU A 282 -5.39 20.88 -0.14
N LEU A 283 -5.44 19.89 -1.03
CA LEU A 283 -6.58 19.00 -1.18
C LEU A 283 -6.93 18.28 0.12
N MET A 284 -5.95 17.73 0.85
CA MET A 284 -6.19 17.08 2.15
C MET A 284 -6.81 18.06 3.16
N ILE A 285 -6.26 19.27 3.28
CA ILE A 285 -6.76 20.29 4.20
C ILE A 285 -8.19 20.68 3.84
N VAL A 286 -8.48 20.92 2.55
CA VAL A 286 -9.82 21.27 2.07
C VAL A 286 -10.82 20.17 2.39
N LEU A 287 -10.50 18.90 2.11
CA LEU A 287 -11.40 17.77 2.40
C LEU A 287 -11.72 17.66 3.89
N ILE A 288 -10.71 17.80 4.75
CA ILE A 288 -10.89 17.76 6.21
C ILE A 288 -11.76 18.93 6.68
N SER A 289 -11.43 20.16 6.27
CA SER A 289 -12.17 21.36 6.66
C SER A 289 -13.63 21.32 6.19
N MET A 290 -13.88 20.90 4.95
CA MET A 290 -15.24 20.73 4.41
C MET A 290 -16.04 19.72 5.22
N GLN A 291 -15.45 18.59 5.58
CA GLN A 291 -16.13 17.57 6.39
C GLN A 291 -16.48 18.09 7.80
N VAL A 292 -15.58 18.86 8.42
CA VAL A 292 -15.81 19.48 9.74
C VAL A 292 -16.94 20.51 9.66
N ALA A 293 -16.91 21.42 8.68
CA ALA A 293 -17.93 22.44 8.48
C ALA A 293 -19.33 21.83 8.25
N ILE A 294 -19.45 20.82 7.39
CA ILE A 294 -20.73 20.12 7.15
C ILE A 294 -21.19 19.39 8.42
N GLY A 295 -20.25 18.81 9.19
CA GLY A 295 -20.56 18.18 10.46
C GLY A 295 -21.13 19.15 11.50
N GLN A 296 -20.56 20.36 11.60
CA GLN A 296 -21.05 21.42 12.48
C GLN A 296 -22.43 21.93 12.04
N PHE A 297 -22.61 22.18 10.74
CA PHE A 297 -23.90 22.61 10.19
C PHE A 297 -25.02 21.61 10.49
N ARG A 298 -24.78 20.30 10.28
CA ARG A 298 -25.77 19.25 10.59
C ARG A 298 -26.16 19.22 12.07
N ARG A 299 -25.18 19.40 12.98
CA ARG A 299 -25.45 19.47 14.43
C ARG A 299 -26.31 20.68 14.79
N SER A 300 -25.99 21.84 14.22
CA SER A 300 -26.77 23.07 14.41
C SER A 300 -28.22 22.92 13.92
N VAL A 301 -28.44 22.29 12.76
CA VAL A 301 -29.80 22.06 12.26
C VAL A 301 -30.58 21.11 13.17
N SER A 302 -29.96 20.01 13.63
CA SER A 302 -30.62 19.05 14.52
C SER A 302 -30.99 19.61 15.89
N SER A 303 -30.27 20.61 16.40
CA SER A 303 -30.56 21.23 17.69
C SER A 303 -31.68 22.27 17.64
N HIS A 304 -32.09 22.71 16.44
CA HIS A 304 -33.21 23.65 16.25
C HIS A 304 -34.53 22.93 15.90
N SER A 305 -34.47 21.63 15.61
CA SER A 305 -35.62 20.80 15.21
C SER A 305 -36.18 19.89 16.31
N GLY A 306 -35.64 19.97 17.53
CA GLY A 306 -36.10 19.23 18.71
C GLY A 306 -36.42 20.18 19.85
#